data_AF-A0A2S9JU87-F1
#
_entry.id   AF-A0A2S9JU87-F1
#
_cell.length_a   1.000
_cell.length_b   1.000
_cell.length_c   1.000
_cell.angle_alpha   90.00
_cell.angle_beta   90.00
_cell.angle_gamma   90.00
#
_symmetry.space_group_name_H-M   'P 1'
#
loop_
_entity.id
_entity.type
_entity.pdbx_description
1 polymer ?
#
loop_
_entity_poly.entity_id
_entity_poly.type
_entity_poly.pdbx_seq_one_letter_code
_entity_poly.pdbx_strand_id
1 'polypeptide(L)'
;MKPDNLTEFTDDQLFQKMKNIKNTKIINAVIIGATVGIFFFGVMKNGLGLFTFFPLVIGYLVIKNSASDKIIEQEIRKEMQSRNLV
;
A
#
# COMPACT_ATOMS: atom_id res chain seq x y z
N MET A 1 -10.42 1.41 -5.64
CA MET A 1 -11.36 0.27 -5.57
C MET A 1 -12.65 0.78 -4.94
N LYS A 2 -13.82 0.41 -5.48
CA LYS A 2 -15.10 0.78 -4.87
C LYS A 2 -15.44 -0.20 -3.73
N PRO A 3 -16.01 0.30 -2.62
CA PRO A 3 -16.45 -0.52 -1.48
C PRO A 3 -17.68 -1.38 -1.80
N ASP A 4 -18.35 -1.08 -2.91
CA ASP A 4 -19.59 -1.71 -3.32
C ASP A 4 -19.35 -3.20 -3.64
N ASN A 5 -20.12 -4.06 -2.98
CA ASN A 5 -20.22 -5.52 -3.16
C ASN A 5 -19.28 -6.42 -2.35
N LEU A 6 -18.76 -5.98 -1.19
CA LEU A 6 -18.06 -6.91 -0.27
C LEU A 6 -18.92 -8.12 0.15
N THR A 7 -20.24 -7.94 0.22
CA THR A 7 -21.21 -8.97 0.58
C THR A 7 -21.34 -10.08 -0.47
N GLU A 8 -21.03 -9.79 -1.74
CA GLU A 8 -21.10 -10.76 -2.86
C GLU A 8 -19.88 -11.68 -2.94
N PHE A 9 -18.79 -11.35 -2.22
CA PHE A 9 -17.58 -12.18 -2.23
C PHE A 9 -17.77 -13.43 -1.36
N THR A 10 -17.19 -14.54 -1.82
CA THR A 10 -17.03 -15.76 -1.00
C THR A 10 -15.95 -15.57 0.05
N ASP A 11 -15.95 -16.40 1.09
CA ASP A 11 -15.00 -16.31 2.20
C ASP A 11 -13.55 -16.42 1.71
N ASP A 12 -13.27 -17.32 0.76
CA ASP A 12 -11.96 -17.45 0.11
C ASP A 12 -11.51 -16.18 -0.61
N GLN A 13 -12.43 -15.52 -1.31
CA GLN A 13 -12.14 -14.27 -2.01
C GLN A 13 -11.86 -13.13 -1.01
N LEU A 14 -12.58 -13.12 0.10
CA LEU A 14 -12.40 -12.14 1.19
C LEU A 14 -11.01 -12.30 1.83
N PHE A 15 -10.59 -13.53 2.12
CA PHE A 15 -9.24 -13.85 2.61
C PHE A 15 -8.15 -13.49 1.59
N GLN A 16 -8.34 -13.82 0.31
CA GLN A 16 -7.40 -13.44 -0.74
C GLN A 16 -7.25 -11.92 -0.84
N LYS A 17 -8.35 -11.17 -0.75
CA LYS A 17 -8.34 -9.71 -0.82
C LYS A 17 -7.61 -9.11 0.38
N MET A 18 -7.84 -9.64 1.59
CA MET A 18 -7.11 -9.24 2.80
C MET A 18 -5.60 -9.51 2.67
N LYS A 19 -5.22 -10.67 2.13
CA LYS A 19 -3.81 -11.02 1.88
C LYS A 19 -3.17 -10.07 0.86
N ASN A 20 -3.88 -9.74 -0.22
CA ASN A 20 -3.40 -8.79 -1.22
C ASN A 20 -3.15 -7.41 -0.61
N ILE A 21 -4.06 -6.89 0.22
CA ILE A 21 -3.86 -5.61 0.91
C ILE A 21 -2.60 -5.63 1.79
N LYS A 22 -2.38 -6.71 2.54
CA LYS A 22 -1.15 -6.88 3.34
C LYS A 22 0.11 -6.91 2.48
N ASN A 23 0.09 -7.67 1.38
CA ASN A 23 1.20 -7.73 0.44
C ASN A 23 1.50 -6.36 -0.17
N THR A 24 0.47 -5.63 -0.61
CA THR A 24 0.61 -4.28 -1.16
C THR A 24 1.22 -3.32 -0.13
N LYS A 25 0.86 -3.41 1.16
CA LYS A 25 1.52 -2.61 2.21
C LYS A 25 3.02 -2.91 2.32
N ILE A 26 3.41 -4.18 2.26
CA ILE A 26 4.82 -4.58 2.31
C ILE A 26 5.55 -4.03 1.10
N ILE A 27 4.99 -4.20 -0.11
CA ILE A 27 5.58 -3.68 -1.35
C ILE A 27 5.72 -2.16 -1.28
N ASN A 28 4.68 -1.44 -0.84
CA ASN A 28 4.72 0.01 -0.69
C ASN A 28 5.82 0.44 0.30
N ALA A 29 5.94 -0.25 1.44
CA ALA A 29 6.99 0.02 2.42
C ALA A 29 8.40 -0.21 1.85
N VAL A 30 8.59 -1.27 1.06
CA VAL A 30 9.86 -1.55 0.36
C VAL A 30 10.17 -0.45 -0.65
N ILE A 31 9.19 -0.03 -1.45
CA ILE A 31 9.37 1.06 -2.43
C ILE A 31 9.75 2.38 -1.73
N ILE A 32 9.10 2.70 -0.61
CA ILE A 32 9.43 3.88 0.19
C ILE A 32 10.85 3.78 0.74
N GLY A 33 11.23 2.64 1.33
CA GLY A 33 12.59 2.42 1.85
C GLY A 33 13.66 2.52 0.75
N ALA A 34 13.41 1.91 -0.41
CA ALA A 34 14.30 2.00 -1.57
C ALA A 34 14.41 3.44 -2.10
N THR A 35 13.29 4.16 -2.16
CA THR A 35 13.24 5.58 -2.55
C THR A 35 14.12 6.44 -1.64
N VAL A 36 13.98 6.28 -0.33
CA VAL A 36 14.76 7.00 0.67
C VAL A 36 16.25 6.61 0.58
N GLY A 37 16.54 5.33 0.41
CA GLY A 37 17.91 4.83 0.26
C GLY A 37 18.61 5.41 -0.97
N ILE A 38 17.94 5.40 -2.13
CA ILE A 38 18.46 5.99 -3.38
C ILE A 38 18.66 7.50 -3.22
N PHE A 39 17.74 8.18 -2.53
CA PHE A 39 17.88 9.61 -2.24
C PHE A 39 19.16 9.90 -1.46
N PHE A 40 19.38 9.24 -0.31
CA PHE A 40 20.58 9.47 0.50
C PHE A 40 21.87 9.08 -0.23
N PHE A 41 21.87 7.95 -0.94
CA PHE A 41 23.01 7.53 -1.75
C PHE A 41 23.34 8.56 -2.84
N GLY A 42 22.33 9.06 -3.54
CA GLY A 42 22.46 10.09 -4.57
C GLY A 42 22.99 11.41 -4.01
N VAL A 43 22.47 11.86 -2.87
CA VAL A 43 22.93 13.07 -2.19
C VAL A 43 24.40 12.97 -1.79
N MET A 44 24.82 11.83 -1.22
CA MET A 44 26.21 11.63 -0.81
C MET A 44 27.18 11.56 -2.00
N LYS A 45 26.79 10.92 -3.11
CA LYS A 45 27.69 10.66 -4.25
C LYS A 45 27.70 11.76 -5.30
N ASN A 46 26.54 12.37 -5.57
CA ASN A 46 26.32 13.28 -6.69
C ASN A 46 25.76 14.65 -6.25
N GLY A 47 25.52 14.85 -4.95
CA GLY A 47 24.88 16.06 -4.42
C GLY A 47 23.36 16.10 -4.64
N LEU A 48 22.74 17.22 -4.29
CA LEU A 48 21.31 17.45 -4.51
C LEU A 48 21.04 17.85 -5.96
N GLY A 49 20.51 16.91 -6.76
CA GLY A 49 20.12 17.14 -8.15
C GLY A 49 18.68 16.72 -8.43
N LEU A 50 18.09 17.13 -9.57
CA LEU A 50 16.72 16.79 -9.95
C LEU A 50 16.44 15.27 -9.93
N PHE A 51 17.43 14.45 -10.28
CA PHE A 51 17.34 12.99 -10.20
C PHE A 51 17.23 12.43 -8.79
N THR A 52 17.68 13.15 -7.76
CA THR A 52 17.48 12.75 -6.35
C THR A 52 16.04 13.03 -5.88
N PHE A 53 15.37 14.03 -6.46
CA PHE A 53 13.97 14.33 -6.14
C PHE A 53 12.97 13.39 -6.84
N PHE A 54 13.33 12.83 -8.00
CA PHE A 54 12.47 11.94 -8.76
C PHE A 54 12.00 10.70 -7.96
N PRO A 55 12.88 9.96 -7.26
CA PRO A 55 12.47 8.91 -6.32
C PRO A 55 11.43 9.39 -5.30
N LEU A 56 11.65 10.55 -4.68
CA LEU A 56 10.76 11.08 -3.64
C LEU A 56 9.33 11.34 -4.17
N VAL A 57 9.19 11.79 -5.41
CA VAL A 57 7.87 11.99 -6.05
C VAL A 57 7.13 10.66 -6.22
N ILE A 58 7.85 9.61 -6.62
CA ILE A 58 7.28 8.25 -6.73
C ILE A 58 6.85 7.75 -5.35
N GLY A 59 7.71 7.89 -4.34
CA GLY A 59 7.39 7.53 -2.96
C GLY A 59 6.14 8.25 -2.43
N TYR A 60 6.01 9.55 -2.70
CA TYR A 60 4.85 10.33 -2.31
C TYR A 60 3.54 9.85 -2.96
N LEU A 61 3.56 9.53 -4.26
CA LEU A 61 2.39 8.97 -4.95
C LEU A 61 1.96 7.63 -4.36
N VAL A 62 2.92 6.76 -4.04
CA VAL A 62 2.67 5.45 -3.41
C VAL A 62 2.02 5.61 -2.02
N ILE A 63 2.54 6.54 -1.20
CA ILE A 63 1.98 6.84 0.13
C ILE A 63 0.53 7.37 0.00
N LYS A 64 0.30 8.28 -0.94
CA LYS A 64 -1.03 8.85 -1.17
C LYS A 64 -2.05 7.79 -1.59
N ASN A 65 -1.64 6.85 -2.45
CA ASN A 65 -2.53 5.78 -2.91
C ASN A 65 -2.84 4.77 -1.79
N SER A 66 -1.86 4.49 -0.93
CA SER A 66 -1.99 3.59 0.23
C SER A 66 -3.04 4.03 1.26
N ALA A 67 -3.41 5.30 1.33
CA ALA A 67 -4.41 5.78 2.29
C ALA A 67 -5.81 5.21 2.03
N SER A 68 -6.17 5.00 0.76
CA SER A 68 -7.45 4.41 0.35
C SER A 68 -7.56 2.93 0.74
N ASP A 69 -6.43 2.21 0.75
CA ASP A 69 -6.40 0.78 1.09
C ASP A 69 -6.77 0.52 2.56
N LYS A 70 -6.54 1.49 3.46
CA LYS A 70 -6.91 1.36 4.88
C LYS A 70 -8.43 1.31 5.08
N ILE A 71 -9.18 2.09 4.31
CA ILE A 71 -10.65 2.12 4.40
C ILE A 71 -11.20 0.76 3.94
N ILE A 72 -10.70 0.27 2.81
CA ILE A 72 -11.11 -1.01 2.23
C ILE A 72 -10.73 -2.19 3.16
N GLU A 73 -9.55 -2.14 3.77
CA GLU A 73 -9.13 -3.14 4.77
C GLU A 73 -10.08 -3.19 5.96
N GLN A 74 -10.51 -2.03 6.46
CA GLN A 74 -11.44 -1.95 7.58
C GLN A 74 -12.81 -2.51 7.21
N GLU A 75 -13.31 -2.22 6.01
CA GLU A 75 -14.59 -2.76 5.53
C GLU A 75 -14.53 -4.27 5.32
N ILE A 76 -13.46 -4.80 4.70
CA ILE A 76 -13.24 -6.25 4.56
C ILE A 76 -13.16 -6.91 5.93
N ARG A 77 -12.48 -6.28 6.90
CA ARG A 77 -12.38 -6.81 8.27
C ARG A 77 -13.73 -6.81 8.98
N LYS A 78 -14.55 -5.76 8.82
CA LYS A 78 -15.92 -5.72 9.35
C LYS A 78 -16.79 -6.83 8.77
N GLU A 79 -16.69 -7.08 7.46
CA GLU A 79 -17.43 -8.15 6.79
C GLU A 79 -16.95 -9.55 7.22
N MET A 80 -15.65 -9.76 7.43
CA MET A 80 -15.16 -11.03 8.00
C MET A 80 -15.63 -11.25 9.45
N GLN A 81 -15.69 -10.18 10.25
CA GLN A 81 -16.16 -10.25 11.64
C GLN A 81 -17.67 -10.49 11.73
N SER A 82 -18.48 -9.90 10.85
CA SER A 82 -19.92 -10.16 10.80
C SER A 82 -20.23 -11.62 10.47
N ARG A 83 -19.33 -12.29 9.74
CA ARG A 83 -19.40 -13.72 9.38
C ARG A 83 -18.70 -14.66 10.38
N ASN A 84 -18.17 -14.17 11.51
CA ASN A 84 -17.39 -14.96 12.48
C ASN A 84 -16.16 -15.69 11.87
N LEU A 85 -15.55 -15.11 10.83
CA LEU A 85 -14.37 -15.70 10.18
C LEU A 85 -13.03 -15.27 10.83
N VAL A 86 -13.05 -14.22 11.68
CA VAL A 86 -11.88 -13.60 12.33
C VAL A 86 -12.24 -13.06 13.71
#